data_AF-A0A947AAQ7-F1
#
_entry.id   AF-A0A947AAQ7-F1
#
_cell.length_a   1.000
_cell.length_b   1.000
_cell.length_c   1.000
_cell.angle_alpha   90.00
_cell.angle_beta   90.00
_cell.angle_gamma   90.00
#
_symmetry.space_group_name_H-M   'P 1'
#
loop_
_entity.id
_entity.type
_entity.pdbx_description
1 polymer ?
#
loop_
_entity_poly.entity_id
_entity_poly.type
_entity_poly.pdbx_seq_one_letter_code
_entity_poly.pdbx_strand_id
1 'polypeptide(L)'
;MENSIEIVLGLLLGAILMFWTYTYFRKKKSKELTEHQSVVLLQKIRSVCKLMTIEGDFAEIYRYENTRRHFMSLFNSKKRALIVINAKAQIGFDLKKVNMYADNEKKLIILSNFPEPEVMSIEPELEFYDIKNGLFNSFRPKDLTTLNKEAKEHIREKIPESGIMETAKREALEAV
;
A
#
# COMPACT_ATOMS: atom_id res chain seq x y z
N MET A 1 -30.43 63.15 15.53
CA MET A 1 -29.06 62.82 16.01
C MET A 1 -29.04 61.50 16.78
N GLU A 2 -30.12 61.15 17.48
CA GLU A 2 -30.22 59.92 18.29
C GLU A 2 -30.21 58.61 17.46
N ASN A 3 -30.96 58.52 16.35
CA ASN A 3 -30.94 57.33 15.47
C ASN A 3 -29.54 56.97 14.92
N SER A 4 -28.68 57.96 14.68
CA SER A 4 -27.34 57.72 14.12
C SER A 4 -26.41 57.08 15.16
N ILE A 5 -26.62 57.37 16.44
CA ILE A 5 -25.83 56.83 17.55
C ILE A 5 -26.20 55.36 17.80
N GLU A 6 -27.49 55.02 17.71
CA GLU A 6 -27.98 53.63 17.84
C GLU A 6 -27.47 52.71 16.73
N ILE A 7 -27.41 53.21 15.49
CA ILE A 7 -26.86 52.45 14.35
C ILE A 7 -25.37 52.18 14.55
N VAL A 8 -24.60 53.17 15.01
CA VAL A 8 -23.16 53.02 15.28
C VAL A 8 -22.90 52.04 16.43
N LEU A 9 -23.72 52.08 17.49
CA LEU A 9 -23.67 51.14 18.61
C LEU A 9 -23.99 49.70 18.17
N GLY A 10 -25.01 49.52 17.33
CA GLY A 10 -25.37 48.21 16.78
C GLY A 10 -24.27 47.61 15.92
N LEU A 11 -23.61 48.43 15.09
CA LEU A 11 -22.47 48.03 14.25
C LEU A 11 -21.26 47.63 15.10
N LEU A 12 -20.95 48.38 16.16
CA LEU A 12 -19.89 48.06 17.11
C LEU A 12 -20.15 46.73 17.82
N LEU A 13 -21.37 46.52 18.32
CA LEU A 13 -21.77 45.26 18.96
C LEU A 13 -21.69 44.08 18.00
N GLY A 14 -22.14 44.25 16.75
CA GLY A 14 -22.05 43.23 15.71
C GLY A 14 -20.60 42.87 15.37
N ALA A 15 -19.72 43.87 15.24
CA ALA A 15 -18.29 43.65 14.99
C ALA A 15 -17.60 42.92 16.14
N ILE A 16 -17.94 43.25 17.39
CA ILE A 16 -17.43 42.56 18.58
C ILE A 16 -17.91 41.10 18.58
N LEU A 17 -19.20 40.84 18.39
CA LEU A 17 -19.73 39.47 18.34
C LEU A 17 -19.12 38.64 17.20
N MET A 18 -18.93 39.24 16.03
CA MET A 18 -18.28 38.59 14.89
C MET A 18 -16.81 38.28 15.19
N PHE A 19 -16.08 39.18 15.83
CA PHE A 19 -14.70 38.96 16.24
C PHE A 19 -14.58 37.85 17.29
N TRP A 20 -15.46 37.83 18.29
CA TRP A 20 -15.50 36.79 19.32
C TRP A 20 -15.85 35.41 18.74
N THR A 21 -16.86 35.33 17.88
CA THR A 21 -17.21 34.06 17.21
C THR A 21 -16.08 33.58 16.30
N TYR A 22 -15.50 34.46 15.47
CA TYR A 22 -14.38 34.12 14.60
C TYR A 22 -13.16 33.61 15.37
N THR A 23 -12.78 34.29 16.46
CA THR A 23 -11.63 33.88 17.29
C THR A 23 -11.89 32.57 18.04
N TYR A 24 -13.13 32.32 18.48
CA TYR A 24 -13.53 31.05 19.09
C TYR A 24 -13.45 29.88 18.10
N PHE A 25 -14.00 30.04 16.90
CA PHE A 25 -13.91 29.02 15.84
C PHE A 25 -12.46 28.80 15.35
N ARG A 26 -11.63 29.84 15.35
CA ARG A 26 -10.21 29.74 14.96
C ARG A 26 -9.36 29.07 16.05
N LYS A 27 -9.63 29.31 17.33
CA LYS A 27 -8.95 28.60 18.45
C LYS A 27 -9.25 27.11 18.46
N LYS A 28 -10.48 26.70 18.09
CA LYS A 28 -10.86 25.28 17.97
C LYS A 28 -10.16 24.55 16.81
N LYS A 29 -9.55 25.29 15.88
CA LYS A 29 -8.80 24.77 14.73
C LYS A 29 -7.29 24.57 14.97
N SER A 30 -6.80 24.73 16.21
CA SER A 30 -5.35 24.67 16.49
C SER A 30 -4.89 23.38 17.14
N LYS A 31 -3.88 22.79 16.49
CA LYS A 31 -3.01 21.65 16.82
C LYS A 31 -3.62 20.27 16.53
N GLU A 32 -3.35 19.79 15.31
CA GLU A 32 -3.18 18.35 15.11
C GLU A 32 -1.98 17.90 15.96
N LEU A 33 -2.28 17.41 17.16
CA LEU A 33 -1.32 16.67 17.98
C LEU A 33 -1.29 15.25 17.43
N THR A 34 -0.43 15.01 16.44
CA THR A 34 -0.22 13.65 15.93
C THR A 34 0.70 12.92 16.92
N GLU A 35 0.10 12.12 17.80
CA GLU A 35 0.84 11.23 18.68
C GLU A 35 1.20 9.95 17.92
N HIS A 36 2.52 9.70 17.80
CA HIS A 36 3.04 8.47 17.21
C HIS A 36 3.52 7.55 18.35
N GLN A 37 2.72 6.57 18.71
CA GLN A 37 3.13 5.48 19.60
C GLN A 37 3.32 4.20 18.78
N SER A 38 4.52 3.64 18.78
CA SER A 38 4.81 2.35 18.16
C SER A 38 5.61 1.48 19.13
N VAL A 39 5.15 0.25 19.32
CA VAL A 39 5.88 -0.79 20.05
C VAL A 39 6.13 -1.92 19.07
N VAL A 40 7.40 -2.28 18.86
CA VAL A 40 7.77 -3.38 17.99
C VAL A 40 7.59 -4.68 18.76
N LEU A 41 6.64 -5.51 18.33
CA LEU A 41 6.37 -6.82 18.91
C LEU A 41 6.99 -7.91 18.03
N LEU A 42 8.11 -8.49 18.48
CA LEU A 42 8.69 -9.67 17.83
C LEU A 42 7.84 -10.91 18.16
N GLN A 43 7.06 -11.40 17.20
CA GLN A 43 6.21 -12.57 17.42
C GLN A 43 6.94 -13.91 17.22
N LYS A 44 7.77 -14.05 16.18
CA LYS A 44 8.37 -15.34 15.82
C LYS A 44 9.64 -15.18 15.00
N ILE A 45 10.66 -15.97 15.32
CA ILE A 45 11.88 -16.14 14.52
C ILE A 45 11.81 -17.50 13.83
N ARG A 46 12.30 -17.57 12.58
CA ARG A 46 12.44 -18.83 11.84
C ARG A 46 13.79 -18.85 11.12
N SER A 47 14.52 -19.96 11.24
CA SER A 47 15.68 -20.21 10.40
C SER A 47 15.22 -20.57 8.98
N VAL A 48 15.79 -19.93 7.97
CA VAL A 48 15.50 -20.14 6.55
C VAL A 48 16.81 -20.27 5.79
N CYS A 49 16.83 -21.13 4.77
CA CYS A 49 17.94 -21.29 3.85
C CYS A 49 17.35 -21.21 2.45
N LYS A 50 17.68 -20.14 1.72
CA LYS A 50 17.07 -19.80 0.44
C LYS A 50 18.17 -19.37 -0.51
N LEU A 51 18.09 -19.79 -1.76
CA LEU A 51 18.96 -19.32 -2.83
C LEU A 51 18.15 -18.38 -3.71
N MET A 52 18.51 -17.10 -3.73
CA MET A 52 17.90 -16.12 -4.63
C MET A 52 18.72 -16.05 -5.91
N THR A 53 18.11 -16.34 -7.06
CA THR A 53 18.81 -16.33 -8.35
C THR A 53 18.45 -15.11 -9.18
N ILE A 54 17.23 -14.59 -9.03
CA ILE A 54 16.79 -13.38 -9.73
C ILE A 54 16.07 -12.43 -8.79
N GLU A 55 16.36 -11.15 -8.97
CA GLU A 55 15.57 -10.05 -8.48
C GLU A 55 14.99 -9.28 -9.68
N GLY A 56 13.68 -9.04 -9.65
CA GLY A 56 12.98 -8.29 -10.68
C GLY A 56 12.23 -7.11 -10.07
N ASP A 57 12.39 -5.93 -10.67
CA ASP A 57 11.62 -4.75 -10.32
C ASP A 57 10.44 -4.62 -11.30
N PHE A 58 9.22 -4.50 -10.76
CA PHE A 58 7.97 -4.42 -11.49
C PHE A 58 7.31 -3.08 -11.19
N ALA A 59 6.80 -2.42 -12.23
CA ALA A 59 6.01 -1.21 -12.09
C ALA A 59 4.72 -1.32 -12.91
N GLU A 60 3.57 -1.12 -12.27
CA GLU A 60 2.27 -1.17 -12.92
C GLU A 60 1.36 -0.03 -12.46
N ILE A 61 0.64 0.56 -13.41
CA ILE A 61 -0.43 1.51 -13.13
C ILE A 61 -1.74 0.74 -12.98
N TYR A 62 -2.25 0.66 -11.77
CA TYR A 62 -3.52 0.02 -11.44
C TYR A 62 -4.65 1.04 -11.32
N ARG A 63 -5.69 0.85 -12.13
CA ARG A 63 -6.87 1.72 -12.15
C ARG A 63 -8.05 1.01 -11.49
N TYR A 64 -8.50 1.56 -10.37
CA TYR A 64 -9.67 1.08 -9.68
C TYR A 64 -10.90 1.94 -9.99
N GLU A 65 -12.02 1.30 -10.29
CA GLU A 65 -13.33 1.95 -10.38
C GLU A 65 -14.38 1.10 -9.65
N ASN A 66 -15.14 1.73 -8.77
CA ASN A 66 -16.27 1.09 -8.11
C ASN A 66 -17.54 1.93 -8.26
N THR A 67 -18.58 1.30 -8.79
CA THR A 67 -19.88 1.92 -9.01
C THR A 67 -20.87 1.39 -7.98
N ARG A 68 -21.48 2.29 -7.21
CA ARG A 68 -22.57 1.97 -6.29
C ARG A 68 -23.87 2.56 -6.82
N ARG A 69 -24.91 1.73 -6.94
CA ARG A 69 -26.27 2.19 -7.25
C ARG A 69 -26.96 2.66 -5.98
N HIS A 70 -27.61 3.81 -6.01
CA HIS A 70 -28.38 4.33 -4.89
C HIS A 70 -29.85 4.58 -5.29
N PHE A 71 -30.73 4.59 -4.28
CA PHE A 71 -32.19 4.76 -4.30
C PHE A 71 -32.89 4.44 -5.64
N MET A 72 -33.58 3.29 -5.69
CA MET A 72 -34.45 2.88 -6.80
C MET A 72 -33.78 2.83 -8.19
N SER A 73 -32.44 2.69 -8.24
CA SER A 73 -31.58 2.63 -9.45
C SER A 73 -31.50 3.90 -10.30
N LEU A 74 -32.06 5.02 -9.85
CA LEU A 74 -32.09 6.27 -10.62
C LEU A 74 -30.75 7.02 -10.62
N PHE A 75 -29.89 6.78 -9.62
CA PHE A 75 -28.61 7.49 -9.49
C PHE A 75 -27.43 6.52 -9.29
N ASN A 76 -26.42 6.64 -10.16
CA ASN A 76 -25.17 5.89 -10.09
C ASN A 76 -24.06 6.78 -9.52
N SER A 77 -23.36 6.32 -8.48
CA SER A 77 -22.21 7.04 -7.92
C SER A 77 -20.94 6.22 -8.04
N LYS A 78 -19.94 6.78 -8.73
CA LYS A 78 -18.67 6.14 -9.02
C LYS A 78 -17.56 6.73 -8.16
N LYS A 79 -16.74 5.87 -7.55
CA LYS A 79 -15.45 6.23 -6.96
C LYS A 79 -14.33 5.63 -7.80
N ARG A 80 -13.23 6.36 -7.96
CA ARG A 80 -12.08 5.95 -8.78
C ARG A 80 -10.77 6.20 -8.05
N ALA A 81 -9.80 5.31 -8.23
CA ALA A 81 -8.43 5.53 -7.76
C ALA A 81 -7.42 5.16 -8.86
N LEU A 82 -6.38 5.97 -8.98
CA LEU A 82 -5.18 5.69 -9.76
C LEU A 82 -4.05 5.36 -8.80
N ILE A 83 -3.57 4.13 -8.88
CA ILE A 83 -2.53 3.60 -7.99
C ILE A 83 -1.35 3.21 -8.86
N VAL A 84 -0.15 3.66 -8.50
CA VAL A 84 1.09 3.14 -9.07
C VAL A 84 1.62 2.11 -8.10
N ILE A 85 1.86 0.91 -8.61
CA ILE A 85 2.36 -0.22 -7.86
C ILE A 85 3.80 -0.48 -8.31
N ASN A 86 4.74 -0.22 -7.41
CA ASN A 86 6.13 -0.63 -7.58
C ASN A 86 6.33 -1.89 -6.76
N ALA A 87 6.94 -2.93 -7.30
CA ALA A 87 7.15 -4.17 -6.57
C ALA A 87 8.50 -4.78 -6.89
N LYS A 88 9.25 -5.12 -5.83
CA LYS A 88 10.43 -5.95 -5.95
C LYS A 88 10.05 -7.41 -5.73
N ALA A 89 10.27 -8.24 -6.74
CA ALA A 89 10.04 -9.67 -6.65
C ALA A 89 11.36 -10.42 -6.67
N GLN A 90 11.41 -11.45 -5.85
CA GLN A 90 12.61 -12.21 -5.56
C GLN A 90 12.28 -13.67 -5.84
N ILE A 91 12.93 -14.26 -6.84
CA ILE A 91 12.68 -15.61 -7.32
C ILE A 91 13.91 -16.48 -7.04
N GLY A 92 13.66 -17.71 -6.60
CA GLY A 92 14.74 -18.60 -6.21
C GLY A 92 14.24 -19.94 -5.70
N PHE A 93 15.07 -20.59 -4.90
CA PHE A 93 14.86 -21.96 -4.43
C PHE A 93 14.84 -22.00 -2.91
N ASP A 94 13.87 -22.74 -2.36
CA ASP A 94 13.92 -23.13 -0.95
C ASP A 94 14.92 -24.28 -0.78
N LEU A 95 16.10 -23.97 -0.24
CA LEU A 95 17.16 -24.95 -0.06
C LEU A 95 16.80 -26.03 0.96
N LYS A 96 15.73 -25.86 1.75
CA LYS A 96 15.20 -26.94 2.60
C LYS A 96 14.60 -28.09 1.79
N LYS A 97 14.24 -27.84 0.53
CA LYS A 97 13.72 -28.84 -0.41
C LYS A 97 14.82 -29.48 -1.25
N VAL A 98 16.06 -29.01 -1.14
CA VAL A 98 17.24 -29.52 -1.85
C VAL A 98 17.93 -30.55 -0.97
N ASN A 99 18.39 -31.65 -1.56
CA ASN A 99 19.22 -32.61 -0.85
C ASN A 99 20.64 -32.06 -0.76
N MET A 100 21.13 -31.86 0.47
CA MET A 100 22.45 -31.32 0.74
C MET A 100 23.27 -32.31 1.57
N TYR A 101 24.42 -32.72 1.07
CA TYR A 101 25.37 -33.56 1.82
C TYR A 101 26.81 -33.14 1.58
N ALA A 102 27.66 -33.34 2.57
CA ALA A 102 29.07 -32.99 2.53
C ALA A 102 29.92 -34.25 2.25
N ASP A 103 30.76 -34.20 1.23
CA ASP A 103 31.87 -35.12 1.04
C ASP A 103 33.11 -34.48 1.67
N ASN A 104 33.37 -34.80 2.94
CA ASN A 104 34.44 -34.16 3.72
C ASN A 104 35.84 -34.57 3.24
N GLU A 105 36.00 -35.77 2.66
CA GLU A 105 37.29 -36.23 2.13
C GLU A 105 37.70 -35.37 0.94
N LYS A 106 36.75 -35.07 0.05
CA LYS A 106 36.96 -34.19 -1.10
C LYS A 106 36.74 -32.71 -0.80
N LYS A 107 36.29 -32.38 0.42
CA LYS A 107 35.89 -31.03 0.85
C LYS A 107 34.84 -30.41 -0.08
N LEU A 108 33.84 -31.21 -0.49
CA LEU A 108 32.76 -30.79 -1.38
C LEU A 108 31.42 -30.73 -0.62
N ILE A 109 30.57 -29.77 -0.98
CA ILE A 109 29.15 -29.79 -0.67
C ILE A 109 28.42 -30.17 -1.95
N ILE A 110 27.63 -31.24 -1.90
CA ILE A 110 26.89 -31.74 -3.04
C ILE A 110 25.41 -31.39 -2.81
N LEU A 111 24.89 -30.60 -3.75
CA LEU A 111 23.49 -30.21 -3.83
C LEU A 111 22.84 -31.06 -4.93
N SER A 112 21.77 -31.77 -4.62
CA SER A 112 21.05 -32.58 -5.60
C SER A 112 19.54 -32.44 -5.45
N ASN A 113 18.81 -32.83 -6.50
CA ASN A 113 17.35 -32.78 -6.55
C ASN A 113 16.79 -31.36 -6.29
N PHE A 114 17.23 -30.39 -7.10
CA PHE A 114 16.72 -29.03 -7.02
C PHE A 114 15.21 -29.00 -7.35
N PRO A 115 14.39 -28.30 -6.53
CA PRO A 115 12.99 -28.08 -6.84
C PRO A 115 12.84 -27.09 -8.00
N GLU A 116 11.62 -26.88 -8.48
CA GLU A 116 11.33 -25.74 -9.36
C GLU A 116 11.48 -24.42 -8.59
N PRO A 117 11.86 -23.31 -9.27
CA PRO A 117 11.93 -22.01 -8.63
C PRO A 117 10.56 -21.54 -8.15
N GLU A 118 10.55 -20.78 -7.06
CA GLU A 118 9.36 -20.23 -6.43
C GLU A 118 9.54 -18.73 -6.20
N VAL A 119 8.43 -18.00 -6.13
CA VAL A 119 8.46 -16.59 -5.72
C VAL A 119 8.71 -16.54 -4.22
N MET A 120 9.90 -16.13 -3.81
CA MET A 120 10.38 -16.19 -2.43
C MET A 120 9.91 -15.00 -1.60
N SER A 121 9.78 -13.84 -2.23
CA SER A 121 9.20 -12.62 -1.65
C SER A 121 8.69 -11.70 -2.76
N ILE A 122 7.71 -10.88 -2.39
CA ILE A 122 7.19 -9.77 -3.19
C ILE A 122 7.03 -8.61 -2.21
N GLU A 123 7.67 -7.49 -2.52
CA GLU A 123 7.66 -6.27 -1.72
C GLU A 123 7.01 -5.15 -2.54
N PRO A 124 5.67 -5.04 -2.49
CA PRO A 124 4.94 -4.02 -3.21
C PRO A 124 4.79 -2.74 -2.39
N GLU A 125 5.12 -1.63 -3.02
CA GLU A 125 4.90 -0.25 -2.61
C GLU A 125 3.78 0.36 -3.46
N LEU A 126 2.83 1.02 -2.78
CA LEU A 126 1.60 1.51 -3.39
C LEU A 126 1.53 3.03 -3.25
N GLU A 127 1.53 3.72 -4.38
CA GLU A 127 1.43 5.17 -4.46
C GLU A 127 0.06 5.59 -4.99
N PHE A 128 -0.69 6.33 -4.19
CA PHE A 128 -2.03 6.81 -4.55
C PHE A 128 -1.94 8.18 -5.22
N TYR A 129 -1.95 8.19 -6.55
CA TYR A 129 -1.79 9.41 -7.35
C TYR A 129 -3.07 10.24 -7.48
N ASP A 130 -4.21 9.59 -7.70
CA ASP A 130 -5.50 10.26 -7.84
C ASP A 130 -6.58 9.44 -7.13
N ILE A 131 -7.31 10.07 -6.21
CA ILE A 131 -8.43 9.46 -5.49
C ILE A 131 -9.65 10.36 -5.69
N LYS A 132 -10.65 9.86 -6.41
CA LYS A 132 -11.89 10.58 -6.72
C LYS A 132 -13.07 9.93 -6.03
N ASN A 133 -13.66 10.67 -5.11
CA ASN A 133 -14.93 10.31 -4.49
C ASN A 133 -16.10 10.59 -5.44
N GLY A 134 -17.09 9.71 -5.42
CA GLY A 134 -18.40 9.97 -6.01
C GLY A 134 -19.28 10.77 -5.06
N LEU A 135 -20.27 11.50 -5.61
CA LEU A 135 -21.22 12.34 -4.86
C LEU A 135 -21.89 11.62 -3.67
N PHE A 136 -22.11 10.31 -3.78
CA PHE A 136 -22.73 9.47 -2.74
C PHE A 136 -21.92 8.17 -2.46
N ASN A 137 -20.69 8.09 -2.98
CA ASN A 137 -19.81 6.92 -2.84
C ASN A 137 -18.37 7.40 -2.63
N SER A 138 -17.95 7.53 -1.38
CA SER A 138 -16.60 7.99 -1.02
C SER A 138 -15.72 6.82 -0.54
N PHE A 139 -14.41 6.97 -0.66
CA PHE A 139 -13.44 6.02 -0.12
C PHE A 139 -13.48 6.01 1.40
N ARG A 140 -13.59 4.81 1.96
CA ARG A 140 -13.49 4.54 3.39
C ARG A 140 -12.12 3.92 3.69
N PRO A 141 -11.61 4.01 4.93
CA PRO A 141 -10.36 3.35 5.31
C PRO A 141 -10.34 1.85 4.97
N LYS A 142 -11.46 1.15 5.18
CA LYS A 142 -11.62 -0.25 4.79
C LYS A 142 -11.45 -0.49 3.28
N ASP A 143 -11.91 0.45 2.44
CA ASP A 143 -11.73 0.34 0.99
C ASP A 143 -10.25 0.42 0.62
N LEU A 144 -9.49 1.32 1.28
CA LEU A 144 -8.04 1.43 1.05
C LEU A 144 -7.29 0.18 1.51
N THR A 145 -7.69 -0.42 2.64
CA THR A 145 -7.13 -1.71 3.07
C THR A 145 -7.42 -2.82 2.05
N THR A 146 -8.65 -2.89 1.54
CA THR A 146 -9.03 -3.85 0.50
C THR A 146 -8.24 -3.61 -0.79
N LEU A 147 -8.14 -2.37 -1.25
CA LEU A 147 -7.35 -1.99 -2.43
C LEU A 147 -5.89 -2.39 -2.29
N ASN A 148 -5.30 -2.15 -1.12
CA ASN A 148 -3.93 -2.59 -0.85
C ASN A 148 -3.82 -4.11 -1.00
N LYS A 149 -4.77 -4.88 -0.49
CA LYS A 149 -4.75 -6.33 -0.61
C LYS A 149 -4.89 -6.78 -2.07
N GLU A 150 -5.87 -6.24 -2.79
CA GLU A 150 -6.14 -6.56 -4.20
C GLU A 150 -4.93 -6.21 -5.09
N ALA A 151 -4.31 -5.04 -4.89
CA ALA A 151 -3.11 -4.62 -5.61
C ALA A 151 -1.93 -5.59 -5.39
N LYS A 152 -1.74 -6.07 -4.16
CA LYS A 152 -0.70 -7.06 -3.84
C LYS A 152 -0.96 -8.43 -4.45
N GLU A 153 -2.22 -8.85 -4.52
CA GLU A 153 -2.63 -10.11 -5.15
C GLU A 153 -2.43 -10.04 -6.67
N HIS A 154 -2.84 -8.92 -7.29
CA HIS A 154 -2.66 -8.67 -8.72
C HIS A 154 -1.19 -8.77 -9.18
N ILE A 155 -0.25 -8.17 -8.44
CA ILE A 155 1.18 -8.30 -8.76
C ILE A 155 1.67 -9.75 -8.64
N ARG A 156 1.24 -10.46 -7.59
CA ARG A 156 1.64 -11.86 -7.39
C ARG A 156 1.20 -12.76 -8.55
N GLU A 157 0.04 -12.50 -9.11
CA GLU A 157 -0.49 -13.26 -10.25
C GLU A 157 0.26 -12.95 -11.55
N LYS A 158 0.72 -11.72 -11.73
CA LYS A 158 1.44 -11.31 -12.95
C LYS A 158 2.93 -11.67 -13.01
N ILE A 159 3.60 -11.81 -11.87
CA ILE A 159 5.04 -12.13 -11.84
C ILE A 159 5.37 -13.44 -12.60
N PRO A 160 4.64 -14.56 -12.41
CA PRO A 160 4.87 -15.78 -13.18
C PRO A 160 4.69 -15.62 -14.69
N GLU A 161 3.78 -14.73 -15.12
CA GLU A 161 3.49 -14.48 -16.55
C GLU A 161 4.63 -13.75 -17.26
N SER A 162 5.55 -13.12 -16.53
CA SER A 162 6.65 -12.35 -17.13
C SER A 162 7.79 -13.22 -17.68
N GLY A 163 7.72 -14.55 -17.52
CA GLY A 163 8.77 -15.50 -17.91
C GLY A 163 9.98 -15.51 -16.97
N ILE A 164 9.93 -14.78 -15.86
CA ILE A 164 11.05 -14.65 -14.90
C ILE A 164 11.39 -15.96 -14.20
N MET A 165 10.43 -16.89 -14.11
CA MET A 165 10.62 -18.21 -13.51
C MET A 165 11.60 -19.07 -14.31
N GLU A 166 11.48 -19.06 -15.65
CA GLU A 166 12.38 -19.79 -16.54
C GLU A 166 13.80 -19.22 -16.52
N THR A 167 13.89 -17.88 -16.51
CA THR A 167 15.18 -17.20 -16.32
C THR A 167 15.79 -17.61 -14.99
N ALA A 168 15.01 -17.65 -13.90
CA ALA A 168 15.53 -17.99 -12.57
C ALA A 168 16.08 -19.41 -12.48
N LYS A 169 15.47 -20.33 -13.23
CA LYS A 169 15.96 -21.70 -13.40
C LYS A 169 17.29 -21.77 -14.15
N ARG A 170 17.43 -20.99 -15.22
CA ARG A 170 18.68 -20.93 -16.00
C ARG A 170 19.82 -20.31 -15.18
N GLU A 171 19.59 -19.17 -14.55
CA GLU A 171 20.60 -18.48 -13.73
C GLU A 171 21.08 -19.35 -12.56
N ALA A 172 20.21 -20.20 -12.00
CA ALA A 172 20.60 -21.14 -10.95
C ALA A 172 21.69 -22.13 -11.39
N LEU A 173 21.64 -22.56 -12.64
CA LEU A 173 22.61 -23.49 -13.23
C LEU A 173 23.94 -22.81 -13.57
N GLU A 174 23.93 -21.48 -13.75
CA GLU A 174 25.13 -20.68 -14.02
C GLU A 174 25.82 -20.19 -12.73
N ALA A 175 25.04 -19.97 -11.66
CA ALA A 175 25.53 -19.43 -10.40
C ALA A 175 26.25 -20.45 -9.49
N VAL A 176 26.13 -21.75 -9.77
CA VAL A 176 26.73 -22.88 -9.02
C VAL A 176 27.76 -23.59 -9.88
#